data_AF-A0A2V4WK81-F1
#
_entry.id   AF-A0A2V4WK81-F1
#
_cell.length_a   1.000
_cell.length_b   1.000
_cell.length_c   1.000
_cell.angle_alpha   90.00
_cell.angle_beta   90.00
_cell.angle_gamma   90.00
#
_symmetry.space_group_name_H-M   'P 1'
#
loop_
_entity.id
_entity.type
_entity.pdbx_description
1 polymer ?
#
loop_
_entity_poly.entity_id
_entity_poly.type
_entity_poly.pdbx_seq_one_letter_code
_entity_poly.pdbx_strand_id
1 'polypeptide(L)'
;METKILFGVGLVFDTSEYGTIVMGANEELDDLLPSTVQEMIGDQILIKTMDGEERVYNVVSSQINHSIAGKKNVGICLGKEVSPDEVVTGSVVYYYSSEQIDK
;
A
#
# COMPACT_ATOMS: atom_id res chain seq x y z
N MET A 1 -7.72 16.92 7.16
CA MET A 1 -6.93 15.68 7.13
C MET A 1 -6.14 15.69 5.84
N GLU A 2 -4.82 15.56 5.92
CA GLU A 2 -4.00 15.40 4.72
C GLU A 2 -3.88 13.89 4.46
N THR A 3 -4.77 13.37 3.63
CA THR A 3 -4.71 11.99 3.14
C THR A 3 -3.60 11.91 2.11
N LYS A 4 -2.40 11.52 2.54
CA LYS A 4 -1.27 11.34 1.62
C LYS A 4 -1.43 10.02 0.86
N ILE A 5 -1.53 10.12 -0.46
CA ILE A 5 -1.62 8.96 -1.35
C ILE A 5 -0.26 8.27 -1.38
N LEU A 6 -0.23 6.97 -1.15
CA LEU A 6 0.96 6.15 -1.36
C LEU A 6 1.03 5.73 -2.83
N PHE A 7 0.01 5.03 -3.34
CA PHE A 7 -0.07 4.65 -4.76
C PHE A 7 -1.46 4.15 -5.15
N GLY A 8 -1.76 4.14 -6.45
CA GLY A 8 -2.87 3.39 -7.01
C GLY A 8 -2.50 1.91 -7.15
N VAL A 9 -3.41 1.01 -6.75
CA VAL A 9 -3.23 -0.43 -6.86
C VAL A 9 -3.31 -0.84 -8.33
N GLY A 10 -2.18 -1.25 -8.89
CA GLY A 10 -2.07 -1.74 -10.27
C GLY A 10 -2.18 -3.26 -10.37
N LEU A 11 -1.77 -3.98 -9.33
CA LEU A 11 -1.77 -5.44 -9.29
C LEU A 11 -2.10 -5.94 -7.88
N VAL A 12 -2.92 -6.98 -7.80
CA VAL A 12 -3.22 -7.73 -6.58
C VAL A 12 -3.04 -9.22 -6.89
N PHE A 13 -2.35 -9.93 -6.01
CA PHE A 13 -2.18 -11.37 -6.12
C PHE A 13 -1.96 -12.00 -4.75
N ASP A 14 -2.23 -13.29 -4.65
CA ASP A 14 -2.01 -14.07 -3.44
C ASP A 14 -0.80 -15.00 -3.61
N THR A 15 -0.09 -15.24 -2.52
CA THR A 15 0.97 -16.24 -2.45
C THR A 15 0.73 -17.19 -1.28
N SER A 16 0.98 -18.48 -1.48
CA SER A 16 0.79 -19.49 -0.41
C SER A 16 1.65 -19.22 0.84
N GLU A 17 2.79 -18.56 0.67
CA GLU A 17 3.72 -18.26 1.75
C GLU A 17 3.32 -17.00 2.53
N TYR A 18 2.97 -15.91 1.83
CA TYR A 18 2.80 -14.58 2.45
C TYR A 18 1.33 -14.11 2.51
N GLY A 19 0.44 -14.65 1.67
CA GLY A 19 -0.94 -14.20 1.51
C GLY A 19 -1.09 -13.11 0.45
N THR A 20 -2.07 -12.23 0.64
CA THR A 20 -2.43 -11.17 -0.32
C THR A 20 -1.38 -10.07 -0.36
N ILE A 21 -0.95 -9.73 -1.58
CA ILE A 21 0.00 -8.67 -1.87
C ILE A 21 -0.64 -7.69 -2.85
N VAL A 22 -0.55 -6.40 -2.51
CA VAL A 22 -0.97 -5.29 -3.37
C VAL A 22 0.26 -4.55 -3.87
N MET A 23 0.25 -4.18 -5.15
CA MET A 23 1.35 -3.46 -5.77
C MET A 23 0.89 -2.26 -6.56
N GLY A 24 1.75 -1.24 -6.60
CA GLY A 24 1.54 -0.06 -7.41
C GLY A 24 2.79 0.81 -7.53
N ALA A 25 2.65 1.88 -8.29
CA ALA A 25 3.66 2.90 -8.48
C ALA A 25 3.05 4.27 -8.20
N ASN A 26 3.89 5.19 -7.74
CA ASN A 26 3.57 6.59 -7.60
C ASN A 26 4.85 7.38 -7.86
N GLU A 27 4.81 8.28 -8.84
CA GLU A 27 5.98 9.06 -9.25
C GLU A 27 6.49 9.96 -8.12
N GLU A 28 5.62 10.39 -7.21
CA GLU A 28 6.03 11.17 -6.04
C GLU A 28 6.93 10.39 -5.09
N LEU A 29 6.92 9.06 -5.16
CA LEU A 29 7.81 8.20 -4.38
C LEU A 29 9.18 8.03 -5.06
N ASP A 30 9.32 8.34 -6.35
CA ASP A 30 10.55 8.10 -7.13
C ASP A 30 11.75 8.89 -6.61
N ASP A 31 11.51 10.04 -5.98
CA ASP A 31 12.57 10.89 -5.41
C ASP A 31 12.89 10.58 -3.93
N LEU A 32 12.09 9.73 -3.28
CA LEU A 32 12.26 9.39 -1.86
C LEU A 32 13.25 8.23 -1.66
N LEU A 33 13.90 8.16 -0.50
CA LEU A 33 14.69 6.98 -0.16
C LEU A 33 13.77 5.78 0.13
N PRO A 34 14.17 4.54 -0.20
CA PRO A 34 13.37 3.36 0.12
C PRO A 34 12.96 3.27 1.60
N SER A 35 13.85 3.64 2.52
CA SER A 35 13.57 3.69 3.96
C SER A 35 12.48 4.70 4.29
N THR A 36 12.49 5.88 3.67
CA THR A 36 11.44 6.90 3.85
C THR A 36 10.08 6.38 3.34
N VAL A 37 10.05 5.65 2.22
CA VAL A 37 8.80 5.05 1.74
C VAL A 37 8.31 3.96 2.69
N GLN A 38 9.21 3.16 3.25
CA GLN A 38 8.85 2.14 4.26
C GLN A 38 8.29 2.78 5.54
N GLU A 39 8.90 3.85 6.05
CA GLU A 39 8.39 4.62 7.18
C GLU A 39 7.01 5.22 6.90
N MET A 40 6.78 5.69 5.67
CA MET A 40 5.48 6.19 5.23
C MET A 40 4.41 5.10 5.10
N ILE A 41 4.79 3.83 4.86
CA ILE A 41 3.83 2.72 4.83
C ILE A 41 3.45 2.34 6.27
N GLY A 42 4.43 2.27 7.17
CA GLY A 42 4.22 1.93 8.57
C GLY A 42 3.61 0.54 8.78
N ASP A 43 2.96 0.36 9.93
CA ASP A 43 2.35 -0.91 10.33
C ASP A 43 0.91 -1.08 9.80
N GLN A 44 0.30 0.01 9.31
CA GLN A 44 -1.07 0.04 8.84
C GLN A 44 -1.23 1.00 7.66
N ILE A 45 -2.12 0.64 6.75
CA ILE A 45 -2.50 1.47 5.61
C ILE A 45 -4.02 1.55 5.49
N LEU A 46 -4.50 2.62 4.85
CA LEU A 46 -5.89 2.76 4.43
C LEU A 46 -5.98 2.42 2.94
N ILE A 47 -6.88 1.53 2.57
CA ILE A 47 -7.20 1.26 1.16
C ILE A 47 -8.61 1.75 0.89
N LYS A 48 -8.76 2.55 -0.16
CA LYS A 48 -10.05 3.01 -0.68
C LYS A 48 -10.34 2.33 -2.02
N THR A 49 -11.45 1.62 -2.10
CA THR A 49 -11.93 0.98 -3.32
C THR A 49 -12.63 1.98 -4.24
N MET A 50 -12.86 1.58 -5.49
CA MET A 50 -13.45 2.45 -6.53
C MET A 50 -14.90 2.86 -6.27
N ASP A 51 -15.64 2.06 -5.50
CA ASP A 51 -16.99 2.37 -5.01
C ASP A 51 -16.98 3.28 -3.75
N GLY A 52 -15.80 3.61 -3.24
CA GLY A 52 -15.59 4.53 -2.14
C GLY A 52 -15.56 3.87 -0.76
N GLU A 53 -15.62 2.54 -0.66
CA GLU A 53 -15.41 1.86 0.61
C GLU A 53 -13.97 2.06 1.11
N GLU A 54 -13.83 2.25 2.42
CA GLU A 54 -12.56 2.53 3.08
C GLU A 54 -12.32 1.47 4.16
N ARG A 55 -11.13 0.84 4.13
CA ARG A 55 -10.75 -0.15 5.14
C ARG A 55 -9.27 -0.02 5.50
N VAL A 56 -9.01 -0.13 6.80
CA VAL A 56 -7.65 -0.17 7.36
C VAL A 56 -7.15 -1.61 7.34
N TYR A 57 -5.92 -1.79 6.86
CA TYR A 57 -5.24 -3.09 6.80
C TYR A 57 -3.92 -3.02 7.56
N ASN A 58 -3.60 -4.11 8.27
CA ASN A 58 -2.27 -4.28 8.83
C ASN A 58 -1.28 -4.61 7.71
N VAL A 59 -0.08 -4.06 7.83
CA VAL A 59 1.04 -4.32 6.92
C VAL A 59 1.89 -5.44 7.54
N VAL A 60 1.94 -6.59 6.87
CA VAL A 60 2.82 -7.69 7.28
C VAL A 60 4.26 -7.40 6.87
N SER A 61 4.46 -6.87 5.66
CA SER A 61 5.75 -6.45 5.14
C SER A 61 5.60 -5.55 3.93
N SER A 62 6.62 -4.76 3.61
CA SER A 62 6.67 -3.96 2.39
C SER A 62 7.99 -4.14 1.65
N GLN A 63 7.94 -4.08 0.32
CA GLN A 63 9.11 -4.10 -0.55
C GLN A 63 9.09 -2.91 -1.50
N ILE A 64 10.25 -2.26 -1.63
CA ILE A 64 10.46 -1.13 -2.52
C ILE A 64 11.47 -1.57 -3.59
N ASN A 65 10.98 -1.77 -4.81
CA ASN A 65 11.82 -2.07 -5.96
C ASN A 65 11.99 -0.82 -6.81
N HIS A 66 13.12 -0.69 -7.49
CA HIS A 66 13.36 0.37 -8.46
C HIS A 66 13.75 -0.23 -9.80
N SER A 67 13.21 0.35 -10.87
CA SER A 67 13.62 0.03 -12.24
C SER A 67 14.97 0.68 -12.56
N ILE A 68 15.55 0.29 -13.70
CA ILE A 68 16.77 0.89 -14.25
C ILE A 68 16.58 2.41 -14.50
N ALA A 69 15.35 2.85 -14.77
CA ALA A 69 15.01 4.26 -14.99
C ALA A 69 14.75 5.04 -13.67
N GLY A 70 14.99 4.42 -12.50
CA GLY A 70 14.76 5.04 -11.20
C GLY A 70 13.30 5.02 -10.73
N LYS A 71 12.36 4.53 -11.57
CA LYS A 71 10.95 4.40 -11.21
C LYS A 71 10.73 3.34 -10.13
N LYS A 72 10.04 3.68 -9.06
CA LYS A 72 9.76 2.80 -7.94
C LYS A 72 8.44 2.05 -8.11
N ASN A 73 8.47 0.78 -7.71
CA ASN A 73 7.29 -0.04 -7.50
C ASN A 73 7.27 -0.46 -6.03
N VAL A 74 6.10 -0.33 -5.41
CA VAL A 74 5.85 -0.67 -4.02
C VAL A 74 5.00 -1.92 -3.99
N GLY A 75 5.41 -2.90 -3.19
CA GLY A 75 4.59 -4.06 -2.83
C GLY A 75 4.32 -4.05 -1.33
N ILE A 76 3.07 -4.26 -0.94
CA ILE A 76 2.63 -4.37 0.46
C ILE A 76 1.92 -5.70 0.64
N CYS A 77 2.40 -6.49 1.60
CA CYS A 77 1.76 -7.73 2.02
C CYS A 77 0.73 -7.44 3.12
N LEU A 78 -0.51 -7.86 2.91
CA LEU A 78 -1.62 -7.73 3.84
C LEU A 78 -1.84 -9.01 4.68
N GLY A 79 -1.15 -10.09 4.34
CA GLY A 79 -1.24 -11.37 5.03
C GLY A 79 -2.32 -12.30 4.48
N LYS A 80 -2.43 -13.48 5.12
CA LYS A 80 -3.29 -14.60 4.67
C LYS A 80 -4.76 -14.45 5.03
N GLU A 81 -5.08 -13.53 5.94
CA GLU A 81 -6.46 -13.29 6.40
C GLU A 81 -7.24 -12.39 5.45
N VAL A 82 -6.55 -11.72 4.53
CA VAL A 82 -7.16 -10.84 3.52
C VAL A 82 -7.29 -11.61 2.22
N SER A 83 -8.51 -11.70 1.67
CA SER A 83 -8.71 -12.24 0.33
C SER A 83 -8.25 -11.23 -0.73
N PRO A 84 -7.58 -11.68 -1.82
CA PRO A 84 -7.24 -10.79 -2.93
C PRO A 84 -8.46 -10.20 -3.62
N ASP A 85 -9.66 -10.79 -3.46
CA ASP A 85 -10.91 -10.25 -4.01
C ASP A 85 -11.46 -9.05 -3.21
N GLU A 86 -10.98 -8.82 -1.98
CA GLU A 86 -11.37 -7.67 -1.15
C GLU A 86 -10.67 -6.37 -1.56
N VAL A 87 -9.57 -6.47 -2.32
CA VAL A 87 -8.83 -5.32 -2.84
C VAL A 87 -8.75 -5.44 -4.35
N VAL A 88 -9.40 -4.51 -5.05
CA VAL A 88 -9.43 -4.52 -6.52
C VAL A 88 -8.40 -3.57 -7.12
N THR A 89 -7.87 -3.91 -8.29
CA THR A 89 -7.10 -2.98 -9.12
C THR A 89 -7.90 -1.69 -9.34
N GLY A 90 -7.22 -0.54 -9.27
CA GLY A 90 -7.83 0.79 -9.31
C GLY A 90 -8.10 1.38 -7.92
N SER A 91 -8.12 0.57 -6.86
CA SER A 91 -8.13 1.08 -5.48
C SER A 91 -6.93 1.98 -5.20
N VAL A 92 -7.03 2.84 -4.20
CA VAL A 92 -5.94 3.75 -3.80
C VAL A 92 -5.48 3.44 -2.39
N VAL A 93 -4.16 3.32 -2.23
CA VAL A 93 -3.52 3.13 -0.93
C VAL A 93 -3.12 4.49 -0.37
N TYR A 94 -3.46 4.74 0.89
CA TYR A 94 -3.14 5.96 1.62
C TYR A 94 -2.30 5.64 2.85
N TYR A 95 -1.48 6.62 3.23
CA TYR A 95 -0.86 6.67 4.54
C TYR A 95 -1.94 6.63 5.63
N TYR A 96 -1.69 5.85 6.68
CA TYR A 96 -2.53 5.79 7.87
C TYR A 96 -1.69 6.04 9.12
N SER A 97 -2.14 6.97 9.96
CA SER A 97 -1.52 7.24 11.26
C SER A 97 -2.51 6.92 12.36
N SER A 98 -2.17 5.97 13.23
CA SER A 98 -3.01 5.57 14.36
C SER A 98 -3.23 6.68 15.39
N GLU A 99 -2.40 7.74 15.40
CA GLU A 99 -2.60 8.95 16.21
C GLU A 99 -3.86 9.75 15.80
N GLN A 100 -4.55 9.34 14.73
CA GLN A 100 -5.76 9.99 14.24
C GLN A 100 -7.06 9.45 14.87
N ILE A 101 -6.98 8.49 15.80
CA ILE A 101 -8.16 7.91 16.48
C ILE A 101 -8.60 8.72 17.73
N ASP A 102 -7.77 9.63 18.25
CA ASP A 102 -8.07 10.42 19.45
C ASP A 102 -8.58 11.86 19.17
N LYS A 103 -9.54 12.03 18.24
CA LYS A 103 -10.30 13.29 18.12
C LYS A 103 -11.79 13.11 17.86
#